data_AF-A0A4S2N2K1-F1
#
_entry.id   AF-A0A4S2N2K1-F1
#
_cell.length_a   1.000
_cell.length_b   1.000
_cell.length_c   1.000
_cell.angle_alpha   90.00
_cell.angle_beta   90.00
_cell.angle_gamma   90.00
#
_symmetry.space_group_name_H-M   'P 1'
#
loop_
_entity.id
_entity.type
_entity.pdbx_description
1 polymer ?
#
loop_
_entity_poly.entity_id
_entity_poly.type
_entity_poly.pdbx_seq_one_letter_code
_entity_poly.pdbx_strand_id
1 'polypeptide(L)'
;MPHLNLPSLLIISAILRIGFLLYGLYQDATSTVKYTDIDYLVFTDAARYLSEGGSPYDRETYRYTPLLAYLLLPTTFPGEWWFHFGKILFAASDIVAGWGIYHILRHRGEAEQKALWYTAGCWLFNPMVATISTRGSSEGLLGVMVILLLWSVTTQRSPILSGFLLGLATHFKIYPIIYTPSILLAMDHDNTTSLHNFIHHFPTPRRIKFALSALATFTALNILFYAIYGYPFLLHTFLHHISRLDHRHNFSPYNILLYLISSPTGASSTPFATYAFIPQILLAGVILPLACAKRDLPGCLFVQTFAFVAFNKVCTSQYFMWYIVLLPFVLPGSRWIGWKGVLGLAVWVAGQAAWLAMGYRLEFLGESVFFPQMWLAALAFFAGNCWLLGEFVGDVVEGNRGGEGKVVVKG
;
A
#
# COMPACT_ATOMS: atom_id res chain seq x y z
N MET A 1 -9.80 -16.01 -27.64
CA MET A 1 -8.86 -15.94 -26.50
C MET A 1 -9.06 -17.19 -25.68
N PRO A 2 -8.01 -17.87 -25.18
CA PRO A 2 -8.20 -19.06 -24.34
C PRO A 2 -9.08 -18.71 -23.14
N HIS A 3 -10.01 -19.58 -22.80
CA HIS A 3 -10.86 -19.44 -21.61
C HIS A 3 -9.97 -19.58 -20.37
N LEU A 4 -9.49 -18.44 -19.84
CA LEU A 4 -8.91 -18.40 -18.50
C LEU A 4 -10.02 -18.68 -17.51
N ASN A 5 -9.74 -19.53 -16.51
CA ASN A 5 -10.55 -19.68 -15.32
C ASN A 5 -9.71 -19.30 -14.10
N LEU A 6 -10.36 -19.06 -12.96
CA LEU A 6 -9.67 -18.62 -11.75
C LEU A 6 -8.61 -19.64 -11.27
N PRO A 7 -8.89 -20.96 -11.17
CA PRO A 7 -7.87 -21.93 -10.77
C PRO A 7 -6.60 -21.88 -11.63
N SER A 8 -6.74 -21.88 -12.96
CA SER A 8 -5.60 -21.79 -13.88
C SER A 8 -4.83 -20.49 -13.70
N LEU A 9 -5.52 -19.37 -13.52
CA LEU A 9 -4.90 -18.07 -13.26
C LEU A 9 -4.04 -18.07 -11.98
N LEU A 10 -4.56 -18.64 -10.89
CA LEU A 10 -3.85 -18.74 -9.61
C LEU A 10 -2.65 -19.69 -9.70
N ILE A 11 -2.79 -20.83 -10.40
CA ILE A 11 -1.69 -21.78 -10.62
C ILE A 11 -0.56 -21.13 -11.43
N ILE A 12 -0.88 -20.44 -12.53
CA ILE A 12 0.13 -19.73 -13.34
C ILE A 12 0.83 -18.65 -12.49
N SER A 13 0.08 -17.92 -11.67
CA SER A 13 0.66 -16.94 -10.76
C SER A 13 1.60 -17.59 -9.75
N ALA A 14 1.23 -18.74 -9.17
CA ALA A 14 2.10 -19.49 -8.25
C ALA A 14 3.40 -19.93 -8.93
N ILE A 15 3.31 -20.49 -10.15
CA ILE A 15 4.49 -20.88 -10.95
C ILE A 15 5.37 -19.65 -11.22
N LEU A 16 4.78 -18.51 -11.55
CA LEU A 16 5.50 -17.25 -11.74
C LEU A 16 6.26 -16.84 -10.47
N ARG A 17 5.63 -16.89 -9.29
CA ARG A 17 6.31 -16.56 -8.01
C ARG A 17 7.45 -17.53 -7.72
N ILE A 18 7.24 -18.84 -7.95
CA ILE A 18 8.29 -19.86 -7.79
C ILE A 18 9.47 -19.54 -8.72
N GLY A 19 9.21 -19.20 -9.98
CA GLY A 19 10.25 -18.79 -10.92
C GLY A 19 11.07 -17.58 -10.43
N PHE A 20 10.41 -16.54 -9.94
CA PHE A 20 11.08 -15.36 -9.37
C PHE A 20 11.85 -15.68 -8.09
N LEU A 21 11.34 -16.56 -7.22
CA LEU A 21 12.07 -17.03 -6.04
C LEU A 21 13.35 -17.75 -6.44
N LEU A 22 13.27 -18.72 -7.36
CA LEU A 22 14.43 -19.48 -7.83
C LEU A 22 15.45 -18.58 -8.52
N TYR A 23 14.99 -17.65 -9.36
CA TYR A 23 15.85 -16.63 -9.96
C TYR A 23 16.52 -15.77 -8.88
N GLY A 24 15.78 -15.37 -7.85
CA GLY A 24 16.31 -14.60 -6.73
C GLY A 24 17.41 -15.34 -5.97
N LEU A 25 17.25 -16.64 -5.73
CA LEU A 25 18.30 -17.48 -5.13
C LEU A 25 19.56 -17.53 -6.00
N TYR A 26 19.38 -17.72 -7.31
CA TYR A 26 20.49 -17.71 -8.26
C TYR A 26 21.22 -16.36 -8.27
N GLN A 27 20.48 -15.25 -8.33
CA GLN A 27 21.05 -13.90 -8.31
C GLN A 27 21.78 -13.62 -6.99
N ASP A 28 21.19 -14.00 -5.85
CA ASP A 28 21.84 -13.83 -4.54
C ASP A 28 23.16 -14.61 -4.44
N ALA A 29 23.26 -15.78 -5.08
CA ALA A 29 24.47 -16.60 -5.09
C ALA A 29 25.55 -16.10 -6.07
N THR A 30 25.16 -15.45 -7.18
CA THR A 30 26.07 -15.17 -8.30
C THR A 30 26.35 -13.68 -8.54
N SER A 31 25.50 -12.78 -8.06
CA SER A 31 25.61 -11.34 -8.27
C SER A 31 26.10 -10.60 -7.03
N THR A 32 26.80 -9.49 -7.24
CA THR A 32 27.13 -8.50 -6.21
C THR A 32 25.88 -7.74 -5.76
N VAL A 33 24.97 -7.44 -6.69
CA VAL A 33 23.67 -6.82 -6.41
C VAL A 33 22.67 -7.90 -6.04
N LYS A 34 22.30 -7.93 -4.76
CA LYS A 34 21.39 -8.94 -4.20
C LYS A 34 19.94 -8.71 -4.65
N TYR A 35 19.26 -9.82 -4.87
CA TYR A 35 17.82 -9.86 -5.09
C TYR A 35 17.09 -9.70 -3.76
N THR A 36 17.52 -10.41 -2.71
CA THR A 36 16.94 -10.29 -1.36
C THR A 36 16.94 -8.84 -0.89
N ASP A 37 15.77 -8.35 -0.50
CA ASP A 37 15.61 -7.02 0.08
C ASP A 37 16.31 -6.96 1.45
N ILE A 38 16.94 -5.83 1.75
CA ILE A 38 17.62 -5.63 3.04
C ILE A 38 16.63 -5.67 4.20
N ASP A 39 15.39 -5.22 3.98
CA ASP A 39 14.32 -5.27 4.97
C ASP A 39 14.01 -6.72 5.35
N TYR A 40 14.15 -7.68 4.42
CA TYR A 40 13.92 -9.09 4.70
C TYR A 40 14.90 -9.62 5.75
N LEU A 41 16.17 -9.23 5.65
CA LEU A 41 17.20 -9.60 6.63
C LEU A 41 16.85 -9.02 8.01
N VAL A 42 16.43 -7.75 8.04
CA VAL A 42 15.98 -7.08 9.27
C VAL A 42 14.79 -7.81 9.90
N PHE A 43 13.83 -8.29 9.10
CA PHE A 43 12.70 -9.07 9.60
C PHE A 43 13.13 -10.42 10.20
N THR A 44 13.96 -11.17 9.48
CA THR A 44 14.39 -12.50 9.91
C THR A 44 15.32 -12.45 11.11
N ASP A 45 16.15 -11.41 11.22
CA ASP A 45 16.97 -11.18 12.41
C ASP A 45 16.10 -10.84 13.61
N ALA A 46 15.09 -9.98 13.46
CA ALA A 46 14.15 -9.68 14.53
C ALA A 46 13.37 -10.93 15.00
N ALA A 47 12.99 -11.81 14.07
CA ALA A 47 12.42 -13.11 14.42
C ALA A 47 13.43 -14.01 15.18
N ARG A 48 14.73 -13.96 14.83
CA ARG A 48 15.79 -14.67 15.56
C ARG A 48 15.90 -14.18 17.00
N TYR A 49 15.95 -12.87 17.23
CA TYR A 49 15.94 -12.29 18.59
C TYR A 49 14.74 -12.77 19.40
N LEU A 50 13.53 -12.80 18.80
CA LEU A 50 12.35 -13.35 19.46
C LEU A 50 12.52 -14.82 19.84
N SER A 51 13.08 -15.65 18.94
CA SER A 51 13.28 -17.08 19.19
C SER A 51 14.28 -17.37 20.31
N GLU A 52 15.17 -16.43 20.60
CA GLU A 52 16.15 -16.48 21.67
C GLU A 52 15.63 -15.87 22.99
N GLY A 53 14.36 -15.45 23.03
CA GLY A 53 13.72 -14.82 24.20
C GLY A 53 13.97 -13.31 24.33
N GLY A 54 14.59 -12.69 23.31
CA GLY A 54 14.84 -11.25 23.24
C GLY A 54 13.69 -10.44 22.63
N SER A 55 13.97 -9.17 22.38
CA SER A 55 13.04 -8.22 21.75
C SER A 55 13.31 -8.12 20.25
N PRO A 56 12.29 -7.99 19.38
CA PRO A 56 12.52 -7.77 17.96
C PRO A 56 13.20 -6.42 17.70
N TYR A 57 13.15 -5.50 18.67
CA TYR A 57 13.82 -4.20 18.63
C TYR A 57 15.29 -4.24 19.03
N ASP A 58 15.79 -5.38 19.50
CA ASP A 58 17.23 -5.57 19.71
C ASP A 58 17.96 -5.64 18.36
N ARG A 59 17.23 -5.98 17.29
CA ARG A 59 17.73 -5.78 15.92
C ARG A 59 17.73 -4.30 15.58
N GLU A 60 18.92 -3.75 15.39
CA GLU A 60 19.08 -2.39 14.87
C GLU A 60 18.26 -2.21 13.59
N THR A 61 17.68 -1.02 13.41
CA THR A 61 16.85 -0.66 12.24
C THR A 61 15.55 -1.46 12.06
N TYR A 62 15.15 -2.34 12.99
CA TYR A 62 13.80 -2.88 12.99
C TYR A 62 12.79 -1.76 13.31
N ARG A 63 11.91 -1.43 12.36
CA ARG A 63 10.93 -0.33 12.43
C ARG A 63 9.49 -0.78 12.12
N TYR A 64 9.19 -2.05 12.39
CA TYR A 64 7.93 -2.71 12.03
C TYR A 64 7.21 -3.22 13.28
N THR A 65 5.93 -3.55 13.18
CA THR A 65 5.18 -4.15 14.30
C THR A 65 5.83 -5.48 14.73
N PRO A 66 5.84 -5.84 16.03
CA PRO A 66 6.31 -7.15 16.46
C PRO A 66 5.50 -8.30 15.83
N LEU A 67 4.25 -8.05 15.43
CA LEU A 67 3.40 -9.04 14.77
C LEU A 67 4.07 -9.62 13.50
N LEU A 68 4.83 -8.80 12.75
CA LEU A 68 5.57 -9.28 11.60
C LEU A 68 6.71 -10.23 12.00
N ALA A 69 7.50 -9.87 13.02
CA ALA A 69 8.56 -10.75 13.52
C ALA A 69 8.00 -12.07 14.08
N TYR A 70 6.87 -12.03 14.79
CA TYR A 70 6.18 -13.24 15.26
C TYR A 70 5.70 -14.14 14.11
N LEU A 71 5.13 -13.56 13.04
CA LEU A 71 4.73 -14.31 11.85
C LEU A 71 5.92 -14.99 11.14
N LEU A 72 7.13 -14.48 11.36
CA LEU A 72 8.36 -14.97 10.74
C LEU A 72 9.19 -15.86 11.65
N LEU A 73 8.73 -16.22 12.85
CA LEU A 73 9.41 -17.21 13.70
C LEU A 73 9.83 -18.50 12.97
N PRO A 74 9.05 -19.06 12.02
CA PRO A 74 9.51 -20.23 11.28
C PRO A 74 10.83 -20.02 10.52
N THR A 75 11.26 -18.78 10.24
CA THR A 75 12.56 -18.53 9.59
C THR A 75 13.77 -18.84 10.48
N THR A 76 13.56 -19.08 11.78
CA THR A 76 14.62 -19.41 12.74
C THR A 76 14.81 -20.92 12.91
N PHE A 77 13.94 -21.73 12.31
CA PHE A 77 14.01 -23.19 12.40
C PHE A 77 15.27 -23.73 11.69
N PRO A 78 15.80 -24.89 12.14
CA PRO A 78 17.03 -25.44 11.60
C PRO A 78 16.90 -25.83 10.13
N GLY A 79 17.89 -25.45 9.31
CA GLY A 79 17.98 -25.75 7.89
C GLY A 79 17.80 -24.51 7.00
N GLU A 80 18.55 -24.46 5.88
CA GLU A 80 18.64 -23.27 5.03
C GLU A 80 17.30 -22.87 4.37
N TRP A 81 16.41 -23.83 4.14
CA TRP A 81 15.11 -23.58 3.50
C TRP A 81 14.17 -22.72 4.33
N TRP A 82 14.25 -22.79 5.66
CA TRP A 82 13.37 -22.03 6.54
C TRP A 82 13.61 -20.53 6.46
N PHE A 83 14.84 -20.10 6.15
CA PHE A 83 15.14 -18.69 5.90
C PHE A 83 14.26 -18.09 4.80
N HIS A 84 13.76 -18.89 3.85
CA HIS A 84 12.90 -18.42 2.76
C HIS A 84 11.40 -18.42 3.08
N PHE A 85 11.00 -18.89 4.27
CA PHE A 85 9.58 -18.99 4.66
C PHE A 85 8.84 -17.66 4.50
N GLY A 86 9.42 -16.55 4.95
CA GLY A 86 8.79 -15.24 4.84
C GLY A 86 8.55 -14.81 3.39
N LYS A 87 9.51 -15.04 2.49
CA LYS A 87 9.33 -14.77 1.04
C LYS A 87 8.17 -15.59 0.46
N ILE A 88 8.04 -16.85 0.85
CA ILE A 88 6.95 -17.73 0.42
C ILE A 88 5.61 -17.20 0.97
N LEU A 89 5.55 -16.82 2.25
CA LEU A 89 4.37 -16.25 2.87
C LEU A 89 3.92 -14.96 2.17
N PHE A 90 4.85 -14.05 1.87
CA PHE A 90 4.56 -12.79 1.17
C PHE A 90 4.10 -13.03 -0.27
N ALA A 91 4.77 -13.93 -0.99
CA ALA A 91 4.38 -14.34 -2.34
C ALA A 91 3.00 -15.01 -2.38
N ALA A 92 2.68 -15.86 -1.39
CA ALA A 92 1.37 -16.47 -1.25
C ALA A 92 0.28 -15.43 -0.95
N SER A 93 0.62 -14.38 -0.18
CA SER A 93 -0.30 -13.28 0.12
C SER A 93 -0.71 -12.54 -1.15
N ASP A 94 0.18 -12.34 -2.12
CA ASP A 94 -0.21 -11.75 -3.42
C ASP A 94 -1.29 -12.60 -4.13
N ILE A 95 -1.18 -13.92 -4.07
CA ILE A 95 -2.14 -14.83 -4.70
C ILE A 95 -3.50 -14.75 -4.00
N VAL A 96 -3.50 -14.70 -2.67
CA VAL A 96 -4.72 -14.52 -1.86
C VAL A 96 -5.36 -13.16 -2.15
N ALA A 97 -4.56 -12.09 -2.27
CA ALA A 97 -5.06 -10.76 -2.65
C ALA A 97 -5.70 -10.81 -4.05
N GLY A 98 -5.07 -11.46 -5.03
CA GLY A 98 -5.64 -11.64 -6.37
C GLY A 98 -6.95 -12.43 -6.38
N TRP A 99 -7.05 -13.49 -5.57
CA TRP A 99 -8.30 -14.21 -5.36
C TRP A 99 -9.40 -13.29 -4.81
N GLY A 100 -9.08 -12.47 -3.80
CA GLY A 100 -10.01 -11.50 -3.22
C GLY A 100 -10.43 -10.41 -4.23
N ILE A 101 -9.49 -9.89 -5.02
CA ILE A 101 -9.76 -8.93 -6.10
C ILE A 101 -10.77 -9.49 -7.08
N TYR A 102 -10.58 -10.73 -7.56
CA TYR A 102 -11.51 -11.38 -8.47
C TYR A 102 -12.93 -11.43 -7.90
N HIS A 103 -13.08 -11.87 -6.64
CA HIS A 103 -14.41 -11.99 -6.02
C HIS A 103 -15.09 -10.64 -5.79
N ILE A 104 -14.34 -9.60 -5.42
CA ILE A 104 -14.89 -8.24 -5.31
C ILE A 104 -15.36 -7.75 -6.68
N LEU A 105 -14.59 -7.97 -7.75
CA LEU A 105 -14.98 -7.58 -9.11
C LEU A 105 -16.26 -8.30 -9.55
N ARG A 106 -16.35 -9.62 -9.31
CA ARG A 106 -17.56 -10.40 -9.61
C ARG A 106 -18.76 -9.90 -8.80
N HIS A 107 -18.57 -9.57 -7.52
CA HIS A 107 -19.62 -9.00 -6.69
C HIS A 107 -20.10 -7.63 -7.18
N ARG A 108 -19.21 -6.83 -7.76
CA ARG A 108 -19.54 -5.55 -8.42
C ARG A 108 -20.21 -5.71 -9.80
N GLY A 109 -20.47 -6.93 -10.23
CA GLY A 109 -21.17 -7.21 -11.49
C GLY A 109 -20.28 -7.33 -12.72
N GLU A 110 -18.95 -7.28 -12.57
CA GLU A 110 -18.05 -7.46 -13.70
C GLU A 110 -18.15 -8.85 -14.30
N ALA A 111 -18.23 -8.94 -15.63
CA ALA A 111 -18.24 -10.22 -16.33
C ALA A 111 -17.02 -11.07 -15.97
N GLU A 112 -17.18 -12.39 -15.85
CA GLU A 112 -16.15 -13.30 -15.35
C GLU A 112 -14.81 -13.12 -16.06
N GLN A 113 -14.83 -13.08 -17.39
CA GLN A 113 -13.61 -12.92 -18.17
C GLN A 113 -12.94 -11.56 -17.95
N LYS A 114 -13.71 -10.48 -17.78
CA LYS A 114 -13.15 -9.15 -17.49
C LYS A 114 -12.53 -9.11 -16.10
N ALA A 115 -13.21 -9.66 -15.10
CA ALA A 115 -12.69 -9.78 -13.75
C ALA A 115 -11.35 -10.55 -13.72
N LEU A 116 -11.27 -11.68 -14.44
CA LEU A 116 -10.04 -12.44 -14.58
C LEU A 116 -8.92 -11.62 -15.22
N TRP A 117 -9.20 -10.89 -16.30
CA TRP A 117 -8.19 -10.07 -16.99
C TRP A 117 -7.67 -8.91 -16.14
N TYR A 118 -8.54 -8.20 -15.42
CA TYR A 118 -8.10 -7.12 -14.53
C TYR A 118 -7.27 -7.66 -13.37
N THR A 119 -7.70 -8.75 -12.73
CA THR A 119 -6.94 -9.43 -11.67
C THR A 119 -5.59 -9.93 -12.18
N ALA A 120 -5.56 -10.53 -13.38
CA ALA A 120 -4.34 -11.02 -14.01
C ALA A 120 -3.37 -9.89 -14.32
N GLY A 121 -3.79 -8.91 -15.13
CA GLY A 121 -2.90 -7.88 -15.66
C GLY A 121 -2.41 -6.89 -14.60
N CYS A 122 -3.27 -6.48 -13.66
CA CYS A 122 -2.89 -5.44 -12.69
C CYS A 122 -2.10 -6.00 -11.51
N TRP A 123 -2.34 -7.26 -11.12
CA TRP A 123 -1.83 -7.82 -9.87
C TRP A 123 -1.10 -9.15 -10.05
N LEU A 124 -1.81 -10.20 -10.47
CA LEU A 124 -1.24 -11.56 -10.45
C LEU A 124 -0.10 -11.75 -11.45
N PHE A 125 -0.10 -11.12 -12.62
CA PHE A 125 1.00 -11.23 -13.60
C PHE A 125 1.86 -9.97 -13.64
N ASN A 126 1.63 -9.02 -12.72
CA ASN A 126 2.43 -7.83 -12.64
C ASN A 126 3.85 -8.17 -12.12
N PRO A 127 4.92 -7.94 -12.92
CA PRO A 127 6.27 -8.31 -12.53
C PRO A 127 6.76 -7.53 -11.32
N MET A 128 6.30 -6.30 -11.10
CA MET A 128 6.65 -5.52 -9.91
C MET A 128 6.10 -6.18 -8.65
N VAL A 129 4.84 -6.63 -8.67
CA VAL A 129 4.20 -7.34 -7.55
C VAL A 129 4.96 -8.62 -7.24
N ALA A 130 5.19 -9.46 -8.26
CA ALA A 130 5.93 -10.71 -8.10
C ALA A 130 7.36 -10.49 -7.58
N THR A 131 8.04 -9.46 -8.08
CA THR A 131 9.40 -9.13 -7.65
C THR A 131 9.42 -8.68 -6.20
N ILE A 132 8.60 -7.69 -5.81
CA ILE A 132 8.63 -7.10 -4.47
C ILE A 132 8.37 -8.16 -3.38
N SER A 133 7.39 -9.04 -3.56
CA SER A 133 7.08 -10.08 -2.57
C SER A 133 8.17 -11.14 -2.49
N THR A 134 8.66 -11.63 -3.63
CA THR A 134 9.69 -12.69 -3.67
C THR A 134 11.08 -12.19 -3.25
N ARG A 135 11.34 -10.88 -3.31
CA ARG A 135 12.52 -10.25 -2.69
C ARG A 135 12.46 -10.25 -1.16
N GLY A 136 11.28 -10.46 -0.57
CA GLY A 136 11.07 -10.54 0.87
C GLY A 136 10.39 -9.32 1.49
N SER A 137 9.65 -8.54 0.70
CA SER A 137 8.86 -7.43 1.24
C SER A 137 7.48 -7.89 1.72
N SER A 138 7.04 -7.40 2.89
CA SER A 138 5.77 -7.79 3.51
C SER A 138 4.54 -7.06 2.96
N GLU A 139 4.69 -6.20 1.94
CA GLU A 139 3.57 -5.41 1.39
C GLU A 139 2.42 -6.27 0.85
N GLY A 140 2.68 -7.50 0.39
CA GLY A 140 1.64 -8.45 -0.03
C GLY A 140 0.68 -8.83 1.09
N LEU A 141 1.16 -9.00 2.33
CA LEU A 141 0.31 -9.26 3.51
C LEU A 141 -0.63 -8.09 3.76
N LEU A 142 -0.10 -6.88 3.69
CA LEU A 142 -0.89 -5.67 3.88
C LEU A 142 -1.90 -5.47 2.74
N GLY A 143 -1.52 -5.83 1.51
CA GLY A 143 -2.44 -5.92 0.37
C GLY A 143 -3.62 -6.85 0.64
N VAL A 144 -3.39 -8.04 1.18
CA VAL A 144 -4.48 -8.95 1.59
C VAL A 144 -5.38 -8.30 2.64
N MET A 145 -4.82 -7.67 3.68
CA MET A 145 -5.61 -7.00 4.72
C MET A 145 -6.51 -5.90 4.13
N VAL A 146 -5.99 -5.09 3.20
CA VAL A 146 -6.77 -4.05 2.50
C VAL A 146 -7.84 -4.65 1.61
N ILE A 147 -7.55 -5.74 0.88
CA ILE A 147 -8.55 -6.43 0.06
C ILE A 147 -9.65 -7.07 0.91
N LEU A 148 -9.31 -7.68 2.05
CA LEU A 148 -10.29 -8.23 2.98
C LEU A 148 -11.15 -7.11 3.61
N LEU A 149 -10.56 -5.98 3.98
CA LEU A 149 -11.28 -4.81 4.45
C LEU A 149 -12.27 -4.33 3.39
N LEU A 150 -11.80 -4.13 2.15
CA LEU A 150 -12.63 -3.68 1.05
C LEU A 150 -13.76 -4.66 0.77
N TRP A 151 -13.46 -5.96 0.69
CA TRP A 151 -14.46 -7.01 0.53
C TRP A 151 -15.53 -6.98 1.62
N SER A 152 -15.13 -6.86 2.89
CA SER A 152 -16.06 -6.80 4.03
C SER A 152 -16.99 -5.60 3.93
N VAL A 153 -16.48 -4.45 3.50
CA VAL A 153 -17.26 -3.22 3.32
C VAL A 153 -18.17 -3.31 2.08
N THR A 154 -17.65 -3.70 0.92
CA THR A 154 -18.40 -3.71 -0.35
C THR A 154 -19.48 -4.79 -0.38
N THR A 155 -19.23 -5.94 0.25
CA THR A 155 -20.23 -7.02 0.38
C THR A 155 -21.14 -6.84 1.60
N GLN A 156 -21.04 -5.68 2.27
CA GLN A 156 -21.86 -5.28 3.42
C GLN A 156 -21.94 -6.34 4.54
N ARG A 157 -20.81 -6.98 4.89
CA ARG A 157 -20.79 -8.07 5.88
C ARG A 157 -21.22 -7.62 7.28
N SER A 158 -20.28 -7.18 8.10
CA SER A 158 -20.54 -6.69 9.45
C SER A 158 -19.69 -5.45 9.66
N PRO A 159 -20.27 -4.34 10.14
CA PRO A 159 -19.48 -3.17 10.52
C PRO A 159 -18.37 -3.51 11.52
N ILE A 160 -18.60 -4.48 12.40
CA ILE A 160 -17.61 -4.98 13.37
C ILE A 160 -16.44 -5.65 12.65
N LEU A 161 -16.71 -6.55 11.69
CA LEU A 161 -15.65 -7.21 10.92
C LEU A 161 -14.81 -6.19 10.12
N SER A 162 -15.47 -5.25 9.45
CA SER A 162 -14.77 -4.18 8.73
C SER A 162 -13.93 -3.32 9.68
N GLY A 163 -14.43 -3.01 10.86
CA GLY A 163 -13.69 -2.27 11.88
C GLY A 163 -12.47 -3.05 12.37
N PHE A 164 -12.64 -4.33 12.73
CA PHE A 164 -11.55 -5.22 13.11
C PHE A 164 -10.44 -5.27 12.04
N LEU A 165 -10.81 -5.45 10.76
CA LEU A 165 -9.85 -5.52 9.65
C LEU A 165 -9.10 -4.19 9.46
N LEU A 166 -9.79 -3.05 9.58
CA LEU A 166 -9.14 -1.74 9.53
C LEU A 166 -8.18 -1.55 10.71
N GLY A 167 -8.58 -1.89 11.93
CA GLY A 167 -7.75 -1.77 13.12
C GLY A 167 -6.50 -2.66 13.05
N LEU A 168 -6.65 -3.90 12.57
CA LEU A 168 -5.55 -4.83 12.33
C LEU A 168 -4.59 -4.31 11.26
N ALA A 169 -5.11 -3.87 10.10
CA ALA A 169 -4.29 -3.32 9.02
C ALA A 169 -3.53 -2.07 9.47
N THR A 170 -4.18 -1.18 10.23
CA THR A 170 -3.58 0.05 10.77
C THR A 170 -2.52 -0.24 11.83
N HIS A 171 -2.69 -1.30 12.61
CA HIS A 171 -1.65 -1.75 13.54
C HIS A 171 -0.45 -2.34 12.79
N PHE A 172 -0.69 -3.08 11.70
CA PHE A 172 0.38 -3.67 10.89
C PHE A 172 1.21 -2.59 10.18
N LYS A 173 0.54 -1.56 9.66
CA LYS A 173 1.16 -0.35 9.10
C LYS A 173 0.19 0.81 9.23
N ILE A 174 0.66 2.01 9.56
CA ILE A 174 -0.26 3.10 9.94
C ILE A 174 -1.16 3.62 8.81
N TYR A 175 -0.74 3.52 7.54
CA TYR A 175 -1.40 4.21 6.43
C TYR A 175 -2.87 3.84 6.15
N PRO A 176 -3.37 2.60 6.36
CA PRO A 176 -4.77 2.25 6.12
C PRO A 176 -5.76 3.09 6.93
N ILE A 177 -5.32 3.80 7.98
CA ILE A 177 -6.13 4.76 8.73
C ILE A 177 -6.80 5.81 7.82
N ILE A 178 -6.18 6.15 6.68
CA ILE A 178 -6.74 7.12 5.72
C ILE A 178 -8.07 6.64 5.09
N TYR A 179 -8.37 5.34 5.15
CA TYR A 179 -9.62 4.78 4.64
C TYR A 179 -10.82 5.02 5.56
N THR A 180 -10.57 5.33 6.84
CA THR A 180 -11.60 5.60 7.85
C THR A 180 -12.65 6.61 7.40
N PRO A 181 -12.29 7.84 6.98
CA PRO A 181 -13.28 8.83 6.53
C PRO A 181 -14.11 8.34 5.34
N SER A 182 -13.48 7.69 4.37
CA SER A 182 -14.17 7.20 3.16
C SER A 182 -15.17 6.10 3.48
N ILE A 183 -14.78 5.13 4.31
CA ILE A 183 -15.67 4.03 4.70
C ILE A 183 -16.84 4.58 5.51
N LEU A 184 -16.60 5.47 6.47
CA LEU A 184 -17.67 6.08 7.27
C LEU A 184 -18.65 6.89 6.40
N LEU A 185 -18.14 7.68 5.46
CA LEU A 185 -18.95 8.47 4.53
C LEU A 185 -19.77 7.59 3.57
N ALA A 186 -19.24 6.44 3.16
CA ALA A 186 -19.89 5.52 2.23
C ALA A 186 -20.90 4.56 2.90
N MET A 187 -20.80 4.34 4.22
CA MET A 187 -21.60 3.32 4.93
C MET A 187 -23.12 3.54 4.91
N ASP A 188 -23.56 4.80 4.98
CA ASP A 188 -24.99 5.15 5.02
C ASP A 188 -25.29 6.28 4.03
N HIS A 189 -26.43 6.20 3.35
CA HIS A 189 -26.90 7.20 2.40
C HIS A 189 -27.56 8.38 3.13
N ASP A 190 -26.73 9.30 3.63
CA ASP A 190 -27.21 10.58 4.13
C ASP A 190 -27.15 11.63 3.00
N ASN A 191 -28.31 12.07 2.52
CA ASN A 191 -28.43 13.16 1.54
C ASN A 191 -28.59 14.53 2.23
N THR A 192 -28.09 14.67 3.46
CA THR A 192 -28.17 15.94 4.20
C THR A 192 -27.24 16.98 3.58
N THR A 193 -27.80 18.11 3.15
CA THR A 193 -27.06 19.23 2.56
C THR A 193 -26.59 20.25 3.60
N SER A 194 -27.21 20.26 4.78
CA SER A 194 -26.83 21.12 5.91
C SER A 194 -25.75 20.47 6.76
N LEU A 195 -24.67 21.19 7.04
CA LEU A 195 -23.56 20.74 7.90
C LEU A 195 -24.04 20.40 9.31
N HIS A 196 -24.96 21.19 9.87
CA HIS A 196 -25.56 20.93 11.17
C HIS A 196 -26.26 19.57 11.18
N ASN A 197 -27.10 19.32 10.17
CA ASN A 197 -27.82 18.05 10.07
C ASN A 197 -26.88 16.89 9.78
N PHE A 198 -25.81 17.10 9.00
CA PHE A 198 -24.77 16.10 8.80
C PHE A 198 -24.14 15.70 10.13
N ILE A 199 -23.67 16.65 10.95
CA ILE A 199 -23.02 16.35 12.25
C ILE A 199 -23.96 15.58 13.18
N HIS A 200 -25.22 16.03 13.31
CA HIS A 200 -26.19 15.40 14.21
C HIS A 200 -26.64 14.01 13.77
N HIS A 201 -26.70 13.74 12.47
CA HIS A 201 -27.14 12.44 11.93
C HIS A 201 -25.96 11.53 11.54
N PHE A 202 -24.73 12.03 11.59
CA PHE A 202 -23.54 11.24 11.31
C PHE A 202 -23.38 9.99 12.20
N PRO A 203 -23.61 10.05 13.53
CA PRO A 203 -23.42 8.87 14.38
C PRO A 203 -24.58 7.87 14.23
N THR A 204 -24.44 6.94 13.28
CA THR A 204 -25.34 5.80 13.11
C THR A 204 -24.85 4.58 13.88
N PRO A 205 -25.71 3.63 14.25
CA PRO A 205 -25.29 2.39 14.91
C PRO A 205 -24.24 1.59 14.11
N ARG A 206 -24.28 1.65 12.77
CA ARG A 206 -23.30 0.97 11.91
C ARG A 206 -21.93 1.65 11.98
N ARG A 207 -21.90 2.98 11.83
CA ARG A 207 -20.66 3.78 11.94
C ARG A 207 -20.03 3.66 13.33
N ILE A 208 -20.85 3.67 14.39
CA ILE A 208 -20.38 3.48 15.78
C ILE A 208 -19.78 2.09 15.96
N LYS A 209 -20.48 1.01 15.54
CA LYS A 209 -19.95 -0.36 15.66
C LYS A 209 -18.64 -0.54 14.90
N PHE A 210 -18.53 0.05 13.71
CA PHE A 210 -17.30 0.06 12.93
C PHE A 210 -16.16 0.79 13.64
N ALA A 211 -16.40 2.03 14.07
CA ALA A 211 -15.40 2.86 14.72
C ALA A 211 -14.92 2.25 16.04
N LEU A 212 -15.83 1.75 16.88
CA LEU A 212 -15.50 1.09 18.14
C LEU A 212 -14.70 -0.19 17.89
N SER A 213 -15.08 -1.01 16.90
CA SER A 213 -14.32 -2.22 16.60
C SER A 213 -12.92 -1.91 16.07
N ALA A 214 -12.76 -0.91 15.19
CA ALA A 214 -11.45 -0.50 14.70
C ALA A 214 -10.56 0.04 15.83
N LEU A 215 -11.12 0.91 16.67
CA LEU A 215 -10.41 1.48 17.81
C LEU A 215 -10.03 0.39 18.82
N ALA A 216 -10.95 -0.54 19.13
CA ALA A 216 -10.71 -1.63 20.07
C ALA A 216 -9.58 -2.55 19.57
N THR A 217 -9.62 -2.97 18.30
CA THR A 217 -8.58 -3.84 17.72
C THR A 217 -7.22 -3.14 17.70
N PHE A 218 -7.16 -1.90 17.18
CA PHE A 218 -5.90 -1.14 17.15
C PHE A 218 -5.34 -0.92 18.56
N THR A 219 -6.17 -0.48 19.50
CA THR A 219 -5.76 -0.20 20.88
C THR A 219 -5.33 -1.47 21.61
N ALA A 220 -6.07 -2.57 21.48
CA ALA A 220 -5.73 -3.83 22.15
C ALA A 220 -4.35 -4.35 21.70
N LEU A 221 -4.07 -4.34 20.39
CA LEU A 221 -2.77 -4.76 19.86
C LEU A 221 -1.63 -3.83 20.30
N ASN A 222 -1.88 -2.52 20.35
CA ASN A 222 -0.90 -1.55 20.83
C ASN A 222 -0.63 -1.69 22.33
N ILE A 223 -1.67 -1.89 23.15
CA ILE A 223 -1.52 -2.15 24.59
C ILE A 223 -0.75 -3.45 24.80
N LEU A 224 -1.09 -4.51 24.07
CA LEU A 224 -0.41 -5.81 24.15
C LEU A 224 1.10 -5.66 23.90
N PHE A 225 1.49 -5.07 22.77
CA PHE A 225 2.92 -4.95 22.44
C PHE A 225 3.65 -3.88 23.23
N TYR A 226 2.96 -2.85 23.72
CA TYR A 226 3.54 -1.92 24.69
C TYR A 226 3.77 -2.60 26.05
N ALA A 227 2.87 -3.45 26.52
CA ALA A 227 3.05 -4.21 27.75
C ALA A 227 4.24 -5.19 27.67
N ILE A 228 4.52 -5.72 26.47
CA ILE A 228 5.65 -6.64 26.25
C ILE A 228 6.98 -5.89 26.06
N TYR A 229 7.01 -4.84 25.24
CA TYR A 229 8.27 -4.21 24.78
C TYR A 229 8.48 -2.76 25.24
N GLY A 230 7.51 -2.16 25.92
CA GLY A 230 7.59 -0.78 26.42
C GLY A 230 7.78 0.28 25.34
N TYR A 231 8.50 1.34 25.69
CA TYR A 231 8.73 2.49 24.80
C TYR A 231 9.41 2.16 23.44
N PRO A 232 10.39 1.24 23.35
CA PRO A 232 10.95 0.79 22.07
C PRO A 232 9.90 0.42 21.01
N PHE A 233 8.79 -0.22 21.40
CA PHE A 233 7.70 -0.52 20.48
C PHE A 233 7.09 0.74 19.85
N LEU A 234 6.72 1.73 20.67
CA LEU A 234 6.14 2.98 20.18
C LEU A 234 7.13 3.76 19.32
N LEU A 235 8.38 3.84 19.78
CA LEU A 235 9.44 4.56 19.09
C LEU A 235 9.66 4.00 17.70
N HIS A 236 9.88 2.68 17.58
CA HIS A 236 10.31 2.08 16.34
C HIS A 236 9.16 1.77 15.37
N THR A 237 7.98 1.37 15.87
CA THR A 237 6.84 1.03 15.02
C THR A 237 6.16 2.28 14.46
N PHE A 238 6.04 3.35 15.26
CA PHE A 238 5.21 4.52 14.89
C PHE A 238 5.98 5.84 14.91
N LEU A 239 6.57 6.23 16.06
CA LEU A 239 7.10 7.59 16.23
C LEU A 239 8.28 7.88 15.28
N HIS A 240 9.10 6.87 14.97
CA HIS A 240 10.20 6.98 14.02
C HIS A 240 9.73 7.49 12.65
N HIS A 241 8.52 7.16 12.21
CA HIS A 241 8.03 7.55 10.88
C HIS A 241 7.70 9.05 10.79
N ILE A 242 7.45 9.70 11.93
CA ILE A 242 7.24 11.15 12.00
C ILE A 242 8.57 11.87 11.78
N SER A 243 9.62 11.45 12.49
CA SER A 243 10.94 12.06 12.45
C SER A 243 11.85 11.55 11.31
N ARG A 244 11.46 10.48 10.60
CA ARG A 244 12.24 9.90 9.50
C ARG A 244 12.61 10.94 8.45
N LEU A 245 13.91 11.04 8.18
CA LEU A 245 14.52 11.81 7.11
C LEU A 245 15.21 10.81 6.17
N ASP A 246 14.46 10.23 5.24
CA ASP A 246 15.02 9.33 4.26
C ASP A 246 15.20 10.06 2.93
N HIS A 247 16.45 10.37 2.60
CA HIS A 247 16.80 11.11 1.41
C HIS A 247 17.41 10.24 0.31
N ARG A 248 17.79 8.99 0.63
CA ARG A 248 18.29 8.01 -0.34
C ARG A 248 17.12 7.22 -0.91
N HIS A 249 17.25 6.71 -2.14
CA HIS A 249 16.20 5.87 -2.74
C HIS A 249 14.78 6.48 -2.68
N ASN A 250 14.70 7.81 -2.70
CA ASN A 250 13.49 8.56 -2.44
C ASN A 250 13.05 9.32 -3.70
N PHE A 251 11.97 8.84 -4.31
CA PHE A 251 11.37 9.45 -5.51
C PHE A 251 10.68 10.79 -5.22
N SER A 252 10.50 11.13 -3.95
CA SER A 252 9.80 12.35 -3.53
C SER A 252 10.56 13.62 -3.94
N PRO A 253 9.86 14.70 -4.32
CA PRO A 253 10.49 16.00 -4.57
C PRO A 253 11.18 16.58 -3.33
N TYR A 254 10.87 16.04 -2.13
CA TYR A 254 11.50 16.42 -0.87
C TYR A 254 12.89 15.79 -0.66
N ASN A 255 13.37 14.90 -1.54
CA ASN A 255 14.63 14.17 -1.34
C ASN A 255 15.85 15.09 -1.09
N ILE A 256 16.01 16.18 -1.86
CA ILE A 256 17.09 17.16 -1.68
C ILE A 256 16.92 17.91 -0.37
N LEU A 257 15.69 18.34 -0.04
CA LEU A 257 15.41 19.03 1.22
C LEU A 257 15.76 18.16 2.43
N LEU A 258 15.35 16.89 2.41
CA LEU A 258 15.66 15.93 3.46
C LEU A 258 17.15 15.66 3.57
N TYR A 259 17.87 15.60 2.44
CA TYR A 259 19.33 15.48 2.43
C TYR A 259 19.99 16.70 3.09
N LEU A 260 19.61 17.91 2.70
CA LEU A 260 20.19 19.13 3.27
C LEU A 260 19.96 19.21 4.77
N ILE A 261 18.75 18.91 5.24
CA ILE A 261 18.40 18.92 6.67
C ILE A 261 19.10 17.79 7.45
N SER A 262 19.46 16.68 6.79
CA SER A 262 20.21 15.59 7.42
C SER A 262 21.66 15.97 7.75
N SER A 263 22.21 17.02 7.13
CA SER A 263 23.54 17.53 7.44
C SER A 263 23.54 18.27 8.78
N PRO A 264 24.58 18.10 9.63
CA PRO A 264 24.74 18.88 10.86
C PRO A 264 24.67 20.40 10.64
N THR A 265 25.13 20.88 9.48
CA THR A 265 25.12 22.30 9.11
C THR A 265 23.80 22.77 8.48
N GLY A 266 22.93 21.84 8.07
CA GLY A 266 21.62 22.13 7.48
C GLY A 266 20.46 21.98 8.46
N ALA A 267 20.76 21.71 9.73
CA ALA A 267 19.76 21.64 10.79
C ALA A 267 18.98 22.96 10.87
N SER A 268 17.67 22.88 10.72
CA SER A 268 16.74 24.00 10.82
C SER A 268 15.84 23.82 12.03
N SER A 269 15.56 24.90 12.75
CA SER A 269 14.52 24.91 13.79
C SER A 269 13.12 24.79 13.19
N THR A 270 12.96 25.12 11.90
CA THR A 270 11.70 24.96 11.18
C THR A 270 11.51 23.50 10.76
N PRO A 271 10.38 22.85 11.11
CA PRO A 271 10.15 21.44 10.83
C PRO A 271 9.65 21.22 9.39
N PHE A 272 10.43 21.64 8.39
CA PHE A 272 10.05 21.56 6.98
C PHE A 272 9.64 20.14 6.54
N ALA A 273 10.34 19.12 7.04
CA ALA A 273 10.00 17.73 6.78
C ALA A 273 8.59 17.35 7.28
N THR A 274 8.12 17.97 8.37
CA THR A 274 6.77 17.72 8.91
C THR A 274 5.70 18.43 8.08
N TYR A 275 6.01 19.60 7.50
CA TYR A 275 5.05 20.34 6.67
C TYR A 275 4.66 19.58 5.39
N ALA A 276 5.51 18.67 4.91
CA ALA A 276 5.17 17.78 3.80
C ALA A 276 3.93 16.89 4.07
N PHE A 277 3.58 16.64 5.35
CA PHE A 277 2.35 15.92 5.71
C PHE A 277 1.07 16.73 5.47
N ILE A 278 1.15 18.07 5.40
CA ILE A 278 -0.04 18.93 5.26
C ILE A 278 -0.78 18.65 3.95
N PRO A 279 -0.16 18.81 2.75
CA PRO A 279 -0.86 18.54 1.50
C PRO A 279 -1.26 17.05 1.39
N GLN A 280 -0.44 16.15 1.93
CA GLN A 280 -0.70 14.72 1.91
C GLN A 280 -1.96 14.34 2.70
N ILE A 281 -2.06 14.75 3.97
CA ILE A 281 -3.21 14.45 4.84
C ILE A 281 -4.46 15.21 4.37
N LEU A 282 -4.32 16.47 3.97
CA LEU A 282 -5.43 17.26 3.47
C LEU A 282 -6.05 16.60 2.23
N LEU A 283 -5.22 16.19 1.26
CA LEU A 283 -5.72 15.59 0.02
C LEU A 283 -6.25 14.17 0.26
N ALA A 284 -5.44 13.28 0.82
CA ALA A 284 -5.78 11.87 0.99
C ALA A 284 -6.80 11.63 2.12
N GLY A 285 -6.73 12.38 3.22
CA GLY A 285 -7.56 12.18 4.40
C GLY A 285 -8.84 13.01 4.44
N VAL A 286 -8.96 14.09 3.66
CA VAL A 286 -10.11 15.01 3.73
C VAL A 286 -10.75 15.24 2.36
N ILE A 287 -10.03 15.84 1.41
CA ILE A 287 -10.61 16.29 0.13
C ILE A 287 -11.14 15.12 -0.69
N LEU A 288 -10.31 14.09 -0.91
CA LEU A 288 -10.69 12.92 -1.70
C LEU A 288 -11.84 12.10 -1.08
N PRO A 289 -11.86 11.79 0.23
CA PRO A 289 -13.02 11.15 0.85
C PRO A 289 -14.33 11.91 0.60
N LEU A 290 -14.34 13.23 0.79
CA LEU A 290 -15.52 14.06 0.58
C LEU A 290 -15.97 14.09 -0.89
N ALA A 291 -15.01 14.10 -1.82
CA ALA A 291 -15.29 14.13 -3.25
C ALA A 291 -15.72 12.77 -3.82
N CYS A 292 -15.17 11.66 -3.33
CA CYS A 292 -15.22 10.37 -4.02
C CYS A 292 -15.95 9.26 -3.25
N ALA A 293 -15.97 9.26 -1.91
CA ALA A 293 -16.35 8.09 -1.12
C ALA A 293 -17.79 7.61 -1.38
N LYS A 294 -18.74 8.53 -1.52
CA LYS A 294 -20.15 8.21 -1.80
C LYS A 294 -20.41 7.84 -3.27
N ARG A 295 -19.47 8.11 -4.17
CA ARG A 295 -19.60 7.86 -5.62
C ARG A 295 -19.11 6.47 -5.99
N ASP A 296 -17.88 6.17 -5.62
CA ASP A 296 -17.27 4.85 -5.78
C ASP A 296 -16.23 4.64 -4.69
N LEU A 297 -16.54 3.80 -3.70
CA LEU A 297 -15.67 3.58 -2.55
C LEU A 297 -14.33 2.91 -2.94
N PRO A 298 -14.30 1.80 -3.72
CA PRO A 298 -13.06 1.25 -4.24
C PRO A 298 -12.19 2.27 -4.98
N GLY A 299 -12.78 3.06 -5.88
CA GLY A 299 -12.08 4.13 -6.59
C GLY A 299 -11.59 5.24 -5.68
N CYS A 300 -12.37 5.60 -4.66
CA CYS A 300 -11.96 6.53 -3.61
C CYS A 300 -10.73 6.03 -2.87
N LEU A 301 -10.71 4.76 -2.44
CA LEU A 301 -9.56 4.20 -1.71
C LEU A 301 -8.31 4.18 -2.61
N PHE A 302 -8.46 3.88 -3.90
CA PHE A 302 -7.37 3.95 -4.88
C PHE A 302 -6.78 5.36 -4.97
N VAL A 303 -7.60 6.39 -5.25
CA VAL A 303 -7.09 7.77 -5.41
C VAL A 303 -6.55 8.33 -4.09
N GLN A 304 -7.13 7.95 -2.95
CA GLN A 304 -6.60 8.30 -1.63
C GLN A 304 -5.19 7.73 -1.42
N THR A 305 -4.98 6.45 -1.73
CA THR A 305 -3.66 5.82 -1.56
C THR A 305 -2.66 6.32 -2.58
N PHE A 306 -3.09 6.55 -3.82
CA PHE A 306 -2.24 7.15 -4.84
C PHE A 306 -1.79 8.55 -4.42
N ALA A 307 -2.71 9.40 -3.93
CA ALA A 307 -2.38 10.72 -3.38
C ALA A 307 -1.48 10.63 -2.15
N PHE A 308 -1.76 9.68 -1.25
CA PHE A 308 -0.95 9.46 -0.06
C PHE A 308 0.49 9.13 -0.43
N VAL A 309 0.72 8.29 -1.45
CA VAL A 309 2.08 7.93 -1.88
C VAL A 309 2.75 9.07 -2.65
N ALA A 310 2.04 9.72 -3.58
CA ALA A 310 2.61 10.78 -4.41
C ALA A 310 3.04 12.02 -3.60
N PHE A 311 2.27 12.38 -2.57
CA PHE A 311 2.56 13.54 -1.71
C PHE A 311 3.37 13.18 -0.45
N ASN A 312 3.83 11.94 -0.32
CA ASN A 312 4.67 11.55 0.81
C ASN A 312 6.06 12.18 0.71
N LYS A 313 6.62 12.62 1.85
CA LYS A 313 8.01 13.07 1.94
C LYS A 313 9.03 11.98 1.66
N VAL A 314 8.68 10.72 1.92
CA VAL A 314 9.46 9.53 1.57
C VAL A 314 8.62 8.70 0.62
N CYS A 315 9.13 8.44 -0.57
CA CYS A 315 8.47 7.63 -1.59
C CYS A 315 9.46 6.57 -2.07
N THR A 316 9.16 5.30 -1.84
CA THR A 316 9.97 4.15 -2.28
C THR A 316 9.12 3.21 -3.15
N SER A 317 9.77 2.34 -3.94
CA SER A 317 9.05 1.45 -4.86
C SER A 317 8.07 0.49 -4.18
N GLN A 318 8.33 0.11 -2.92
CA GLN A 318 7.43 -0.73 -2.12
C GLN A 318 6.03 -0.09 -1.97
N TYR A 319 5.96 1.25 -1.91
CA TYR A 319 4.70 1.96 -1.68
C TYR A 319 3.74 1.86 -2.87
N PHE A 320 4.27 1.56 -4.06
CA PHE A 320 3.45 1.42 -5.27
C PHE A 320 2.48 0.23 -5.18
N MET A 321 2.85 -0.79 -4.40
CA MET A 321 1.97 -1.93 -4.10
C MET A 321 0.63 -1.50 -3.50
N TRP A 322 0.61 -0.41 -2.71
CA TRP A 322 -0.56 0.01 -1.94
C TRP A 322 -1.71 0.49 -2.82
N TYR A 323 -1.43 1.15 -3.95
CA TYR A 323 -2.46 1.55 -4.90
C TYR A 323 -2.61 0.58 -6.07
N ILE A 324 -1.55 -0.15 -6.46
CA ILE A 324 -1.65 -1.18 -7.52
C ILE A 324 -2.63 -2.29 -7.12
N VAL A 325 -2.71 -2.65 -5.83
CA VAL A 325 -3.69 -3.65 -5.33
C VAL A 325 -5.14 -3.19 -5.52
N LEU A 326 -5.38 -1.88 -5.60
CA LEU A 326 -6.71 -1.26 -5.76
C LEU A 326 -7.02 -0.88 -7.22
N LEU A 327 -6.01 -0.79 -8.08
CA LEU A 327 -6.15 -0.47 -9.51
C LEU A 327 -7.19 -1.34 -10.26
N PRO A 328 -7.30 -2.66 -10.03
CA PRO A 328 -8.29 -3.50 -10.71
C PRO A 328 -9.73 -3.01 -10.55
N PHE A 329 -10.03 -2.25 -9.49
CA PHE A 329 -11.38 -1.75 -9.20
C PHE A 329 -11.71 -0.43 -9.89
N VAL A 330 -10.71 0.29 -10.40
CA VAL A 330 -10.89 1.58 -11.07
C VAL A 330 -10.99 1.42 -12.58
N LEU A 331 -10.26 0.46 -13.13
CA LEU A 331 -10.25 0.23 -14.58
C LEU A 331 -11.62 -0.14 -15.18
N PRO A 332 -12.50 -0.93 -14.53
CA PRO A 332 -13.81 -1.22 -15.07
C PRO A 332 -14.65 0.06 -15.14
N GLY A 333 -14.97 0.49 -16.37
CA GLY A 333 -15.69 1.76 -16.62
C GLY A 333 -14.78 2.99 -16.78
N SER A 334 -13.47 2.83 -16.62
CA SER A 334 -12.51 3.91 -16.81
C SER A 334 -12.32 4.26 -18.29
N ARG A 335 -12.13 5.55 -18.56
CA ARG A 335 -11.73 6.06 -19.89
C ARG A 335 -10.29 5.67 -20.25
N TRP A 336 -9.56 5.07 -19.32
CA TRP A 336 -8.15 4.67 -19.44
C TRP A 336 -7.95 3.29 -20.05
N ILE A 337 -9.02 2.56 -20.36
CA ILE A 337 -8.90 1.33 -21.15
C ILE A 337 -8.48 1.72 -22.59
N GLY A 338 -7.26 1.33 -23.00
CA GLY A 338 -6.71 1.58 -24.33
C GLY A 338 -5.45 2.46 -24.32
N TRP A 339 -5.30 3.34 -25.33
CA TRP A 339 -4.07 4.12 -25.52
C TRP A 339 -3.78 5.09 -24.35
N LYS A 340 -4.81 5.64 -23.70
CA LYS A 340 -4.65 6.51 -22.52
C LYS A 340 -4.00 5.75 -21.38
N GLY A 341 -4.44 4.51 -21.11
CA GLY A 341 -3.82 3.61 -20.13
C GLY A 341 -2.37 3.30 -20.45
N VAL A 342 -2.06 3.05 -21.74
CA VAL A 342 -0.67 2.84 -22.18
C VAL A 342 0.18 4.10 -21.97
N LEU A 343 -0.34 5.28 -22.31
CA LEU A 343 0.34 6.55 -22.07
C LEU A 343 0.57 6.76 -20.56
N GLY A 344 -0.44 6.51 -19.74
CA GLY A 344 -0.33 6.67 -18.29
C GLY A 344 0.70 5.73 -17.68
N LEU A 345 0.69 4.46 -18.08
CA LEU A 345 1.70 3.48 -17.70
C LEU A 345 3.09 3.90 -18.19
N ALA A 346 3.22 4.41 -19.41
CA ALA A 346 4.48 4.87 -19.96
C ALA A 346 5.03 6.06 -19.17
N VAL A 347 4.21 7.06 -18.82
CA VAL A 347 4.60 8.19 -17.96
C VAL A 347 5.06 7.69 -16.59
N TRP A 348 4.30 6.77 -15.99
CA TRP A 348 4.61 6.23 -14.67
C TRP A 348 5.91 5.41 -14.64
N VAL A 349 6.15 4.58 -15.66
CA VAL A 349 7.39 3.79 -15.81
C VAL A 349 8.57 4.68 -16.18
N ALA A 350 8.40 5.61 -17.12
CA ALA A 350 9.48 6.49 -17.56
C ALA A 350 9.96 7.41 -16.42
N GLY A 351 9.06 7.93 -15.60
CA GLY A 351 9.44 8.72 -14.42
C GLY A 351 10.28 7.93 -13.42
N GLN A 352 9.92 6.66 -13.16
CA GLN A 352 10.72 5.77 -12.32
C GLN A 352 12.07 5.46 -12.94
N ALA A 353 12.10 5.10 -14.23
CA ALA A 353 13.33 4.77 -14.94
C ALA A 353 14.31 5.96 -14.97
N ALA A 354 13.80 7.18 -15.20
CA ALA A 354 14.60 8.39 -15.17
C ALA A 354 15.23 8.63 -13.79
N TRP A 355 14.44 8.48 -12.72
CA TRP A 355 14.94 8.64 -11.35
C TRP A 355 15.95 7.54 -11.00
N LEU A 356 15.64 6.27 -11.30
CA LEU A 356 16.51 5.12 -11.04
C LEU A 356 17.83 5.20 -11.80
N ALA A 357 17.83 5.72 -13.03
CA ALA A 357 19.05 5.96 -13.78
C ALA A 357 19.97 6.97 -13.06
N MET A 358 19.41 8.04 -12.48
CA MET A 358 20.19 9.00 -11.69
C MET A 358 20.63 8.39 -10.35
N GLY A 359 19.77 7.64 -9.67
CA GLY A 359 20.11 6.93 -8.44
C GLY A 359 21.25 5.93 -8.64
N TYR A 360 21.24 5.18 -9.74
CA TYR A 360 22.32 4.26 -10.10
C TYR A 360 23.66 4.99 -10.31
N ARG A 361 23.65 6.06 -11.10
CA ARG A 361 24.86 6.88 -11.35
C ARG A 361 25.42 7.48 -10.06
N LEU A 362 24.54 7.97 -9.19
CA LEU A 362 24.92 8.54 -7.90
C LEU A 362 25.51 7.48 -6.96
N GLU A 363 24.77 6.39 -6.71
CA GLU A 363 25.08 5.47 -5.62
C GLU A 363 26.07 4.37 -6.01
N PHE A 364 26.05 3.93 -7.28
CA PHE A 364 26.91 2.85 -7.75
C PHE A 364 28.11 3.34 -8.57
N LEU A 365 27.96 4.41 -9.36
CA LEU A 365 29.06 4.98 -10.15
C LEU A 365 29.78 6.14 -9.46
N GLY A 366 29.24 6.67 -8.35
CA GLY A 366 29.83 7.78 -7.61
C GLY A 366 29.79 9.12 -8.36
N GLU A 367 28.92 9.26 -9.36
CA GLU A 367 28.79 10.48 -10.15
C GLU A 367 27.97 11.55 -9.41
N SER A 368 28.40 12.80 -9.47
CA SER A 368 27.69 13.92 -8.84
C SER A 368 26.49 14.38 -9.67
N VAL A 369 25.44 13.55 -9.71
CA VAL A 369 24.16 13.81 -10.40
C VAL A 369 23.03 14.19 -9.45
N PHE A 370 23.36 14.44 -8.17
CA PHE A 370 22.41 14.72 -7.10
C PHE A 370 21.56 15.96 -7.40
N PHE A 371 22.19 17.04 -7.87
CA PHE A 371 21.52 18.27 -8.29
C PHE A 371 22.17 18.85 -9.55
N PRO A 372 21.37 19.29 -10.57
CA PRO A 372 19.91 19.30 -10.58
C PRO A 372 19.26 18.00 -11.10
N GLN A 373 20.03 17.04 -11.61
CA GLN A 373 19.51 15.95 -12.45
C GLN A 373 18.55 15.03 -11.68
N MET A 374 18.96 14.47 -10.54
CA MET A 374 18.09 13.62 -9.73
C MET A 374 16.88 14.37 -9.18
N TRP A 375 17.05 15.65 -8.84
CA TRP A 375 15.95 16.51 -8.38
C TRP A 375 14.92 16.77 -9.49
N LEU A 376 15.36 17.10 -10.71
CA LEU A 376 14.49 17.27 -11.86
C LEU A 376 13.76 15.96 -12.21
N ALA A 377 14.43 14.81 -12.08
CA ALA A 377 13.78 13.50 -12.24
C ALA A 377 12.69 13.28 -11.18
N ALA A 378 12.93 13.63 -9.91
CA ALA A 378 11.93 13.55 -8.85
C ALA A 378 10.74 14.49 -9.09
N LEU A 379 10.99 15.73 -9.55
CA LEU A 379 9.94 16.68 -9.92
C LEU A 379 9.11 16.19 -11.12
N ALA A 380 9.76 15.65 -12.15
CA ALA A 380 9.08 15.10 -13.31
C ALA A 380 8.23 13.87 -12.94
N PHE A 381 8.76 12.98 -12.11
CA PHE A 381 8.01 11.84 -11.56
C PHE A 381 6.80 12.32 -10.75
N PHE A 382 6.98 13.30 -9.86
CA PHE A 382 5.89 13.87 -9.07
C PHE A 382 4.82 14.52 -9.96
N ALA A 383 5.20 15.35 -10.94
CA ALA A 383 4.27 15.99 -11.87
C ALA A 383 3.46 14.96 -12.68
N GLY A 384 4.13 13.91 -13.16
CA GLY A 384 3.46 12.80 -13.86
C GLY A 384 2.43 12.09 -12.96
N ASN A 385 2.78 11.84 -11.69
CA ASN A 385 1.85 11.25 -10.72
C ASN A 385 0.69 12.19 -10.36
N CYS A 386 0.90 13.50 -10.25
CA CYS A 386 -0.17 14.47 -10.05
C CYS A 386 -1.14 14.51 -11.23
N TRP A 387 -0.62 14.46 -12.47
CA TRP A 387 -1.46 14.37 -13.66
C TRP A 387 -2.29 13.09 -13.66
N LEU A 388 -1.67 11.92 -13.46
CA LEU A 388 -2.37 10.63 -13.36
C LEU A 388 -3.44 10.65 -12.27
N LEU A 389 -3.11 11.18 -11.08
CA LEU A 389 -4.07 11.31 -9.98
C LEU A 389 -5.27 12.15 -10.38
N GLY A 390 -5.06 13.29 -11.03
CA GLY A 390 -6.15 14.16 -11.50
C GLY A 390 -7.10 13.44 -12.45
N GLU A 391 -6.54 12.65 -13.36
CA GLU A 391 -7.31 11.86 -14.33
C GLU A 391 -8.12 10.74 -13.67
N PHE A 392 -7.52 10.00 -12.73
CA PHE A 392 -8.24 8.97 -11.97
C PHE A 392 -9.33 9.57 -11.07
N VAL A 393 -9.08 10.73 -10.47
CA VAL A 393 -10.11 11.48 -9.71
C VAL A 393 -11.25 11.89 -10.65
N GLY A 394 -10.94 12.39 -11.84
CA GLY A 394 -11.91 12.72 -12.87
C GLY A 394 -12.80 11.52 -13.22
N ASP A 395 -12.20 10.35 -13.45
CA ASP A 395 -12.93 9.11 -13.72
C ASP A 395 -13.84 8.68 -12.56
N VAL A 396 -13.37 8.75 -11.30
CA VAL A 396 -14.18 8.40 -10.13
C VAL A 396 -15.34 9.38 -9.92
N VAL A 397 -15.13 10.67 -10.20
CA VAL A 397 -16.15 11.72 -10.03
C VAL A 397 -17.17 11.70 -11.17
N GLU A 398 -16.73 11.51 -12.41
CA GLU A 398 -17.57 11.59 -13.62
C GLU A 398 -18.16 10.25 -14.05
N GLY A 399 -17.48 9.14 -13.79
CA GLY A 399 -17.83 7.80 -14.28
C GLY A 399 -19.21 7.30 -13.85
N ASN A 400 -19.79 7.89 -12.80
CA ASN A 400 -21.11 7.52 -12.30
C ASN A 400 -22.29 8.26 -12.99
N ARG A 401 -22.03 9.06 -14.04
CA ARG A 401 -23.10 9.69 -14.85
C ARG A 401 -23.67 8.78 -15.96
N GLY A 402 -23.07 7.60 -16.20
CA GLY A 402 -23.47 6.69 -17.28
C GLY A 402 -24.16 5.39 -16.84
N GLY A 403 -24.34 5.17 -15.55
CA GLY A 403 -24.79 3.89 -14.98
C GLY A 403 -26.06 4.01 -14.13
N GLU A 404 -27.17 4.49 -14.70
CA GLU A 404 -28.51 4.22 -14.15
C GLU A 404 -28.87 2.73 -14.33
N GLY A 405 -28.08 1.84 -13.74
CA GLY A 405 -28.41 0.44 -13.55
C GLY A 405 -29.10 0.29 -12.20
N LYS A 406 -30.43 0.32 -12.20
CA LYS A 406 -31.30 0.05 -11.06
C LYS A 406 -30.76 -1.10 -10.19
N VAL A 407 -30.21 -0.77 -9.02
CA VAL A 407 -30.18 -1.73 -7.91
C VAL A 407 -31.63 -1.82 -7.42
N VAL A 408 -32.35 -2.80 -7.95
CA VAL A 408 -33.62 -3.22 -7.36
C VAL A 408 -33.26 -3.86 -6.02
N VAL A 409 -33.31 -3.05 -4.96
CA VAL A 409 -33.41 -3.54 -3.58
C VAL A 409 -34.79 -4.20 -3.49
N LYS A 410 -34.84 -5.53 -3.65
CA LYS A 410 -35.99 -6.28 -3.15
C LYS A 410 -35.88 -6.29 -1.64
N GLY A 411 -36.91 -5.74 -1.00
CA GLY A 411 -37.03 -5.62 0.45
C GLY A 411 -37.29 -6.92 1.18
#